data_AF-A0A4P9EBC0-F1
#
_entry.id   AF-A0A4P9EBC0-F1
#
_cell.length_a   1.000
_cell.length_b   1.000
_cell.length_c   1.000
_cell.angle_alpha   90.00
_cell.angle_beta   90.00
_cell.angle_gamma   90.00
#
_symmetry.space_group_name_H-M   'P 1'
#
loop_
_entity.id
_entity.type
_entity.pdbx_description
1 polymer ?
#
loop_
_entity_poly.entity_id
_entity_poly.type
_entity_poly.pdbx_seq_one_letter_code
_entity_poly.pdbx_strand_id
1 'polypeptide(L)'
;MNKYDSMIACNKKASEEKVNRAVTEIRQMLTEREKVTVPKLTKRTGLSRGFFYKNETVRKEMDRALEQQAGMIDPKRYIGDIVLKNRINVLEEQIRELKREKEQMEKENVRLRKALNKKDLNVLKTL
;
A
#
# COMPACT_ATOMS: atom_id res chain seq x y z
N MET A 1 -33.65 -16.42 45.05
CA MET A 1 -33.04 -16.18 43.72
C MET A 1 -33.02 -17.51 42.98
N ASN A 2 -33.62 -17.60 41.79
CA ASN A 2 -33.83 -18.88 41.11
C ASN A 2 -32.49 -19.41 40.55
N LYS A 3 -32.33 -20.74 40.47
CA LYS A 3 -31.10 -21.39 39.99
C LYS A 3 -30.74 -20.96 38.57
N TYR A 4 -31.75 -20.68 37.75
CA TYR A 4 -31.62 -20.17 36.39
C TYR A 4 -31.12 -18.73 36.33
N ASP A 5 -31.59 -17.85 37.23
CA ASP A 5 -31.13 -16.45 37.30
C ASP A 5 -29.64 -16.37 37.60
N SER A 6 -29.17 -17.22 38.52
CA SER A 6 -27.76 -17.29 38.90
C SER A 6 -26.87 -17.79 37.74
N MET A 7 -27.38 -18.74 36.96
CA MET A 7 -26.68 -19.28 35.79
C MET A 7 -26.60 -18.26 34.64
N ILE A 8 -27.69 -17.55 34.37
CA ILE A 8 -27.73 -16.49 33.35
C ILE A 8 -26.76 -15.35 33.72
N ALA A 9 -26.76 -14.94 34.99
CA ALA A 9 -25.84 -13.91 35.48
C ALA A 9 -24.36 -14.34 35.34
N CYS A 10 -24.04 -15.58 35.71
CA CYS A 10 -22.67 -16.12 35.58
C CYS A 10 -22.21 -16.17 34.11
N ASN A 11 -23.07 -16.65 33.20
CA ASN A 11 -22.77 -16.71 31.77
C ASN A 11 -22.62 -15.33 31.16
N LYS A 12 -23.46 -14.37 31.55
CA LYS A 12 -23.37 -12.99 31.07
C LYS A 12 -22.06 -12.34 31.51
N LYS A 13 -21.68 -12.50 32.77
CA LYS A 13 -20.40 -12.00 33.31
C LYS A 13 -19.20 -12.60 32.57
N ALA A 14 -19.20 -13.92 32.36
CA ALA A 14 -18.13 -14.59 31.63
C ALA A 14 -18.03 -14.12 30.16
N SER A 15 -19.16 -13.79 29.54
CA SER A 15 -19.19 -13.21 28.19
C SER A 15 -18.61 -11.79 28.17
N GLU A 16 -19.02 -10.94 29.12
CA GLU A 16 -18.51 -9.57 29.28
C GLU A 16 -17.01 -9.55 29.53
N GLU A 17 -16.47 -10.46 30.34
CA GLU A 17 -15.03 -10.59 30.57
C GLU A 17 -14.25 -10.92 29.29
N LYS A 18 -14.80 -11.77 28.41
CA LYS A 18 -14.18 -12.07 27.11
C LYS A 18 -14.18 -10.85 26.20
N VAL A 19 -15.27 -10.08 26.20
CA VAL A 19 -15.37 -8.83 25.43
C VAL A 19 -14.35 -7.82 25.94
N ASN A 20 -14.30 -7.60 27.26
CA ASN A 20 -13.37 -6.66 27.88
C ASN A 20 -11.92 -7.05 27.58
N ARG A 21 -11.56 -8.34 27.68
CA ARG A 21 -10.22 -8.81 27.32
C ARG A 21 -9.87 -8.50 25.86
N ALA A 22 -10.79 -8.77 24.93
CA ALA A 22 -10.57 -8.49 23.51
C ALA A 22 -10.39 -6.99 23.24
N VAL A 23 -11.25 -6.15 23.83
CA VAL A 23 -11.21 -4.68 23.65
C VAL A 23 -9.94 -4.08 24.25
N THR A 24 -9.54 -4.52 25.44
CA THR A 24 -8.29 -4.07 26.07
C THR A 24 -7.09 -4.42 25.21
N GLU A 25 -7.04 -5.63 24.66
CA GLU A 25 -5.92 -6.05 23.81
C GLU A 25 -5.86 -5.24 22.50
N ILE A 26 -7.01 -4.95 21.88
CA ILE A 26 -7.08 -4.09 20.69
C ILE A 26 -6.49 -2.71 20.99
N ARG A 27 -6.85 -2.11 22.13
CA ARG A 27 -6.34 -0.79 22.56
C ARG A 27 -4.85 -0.83 22.90
N GLN A 28 -4.39 -1.92 23.49
CA GLN A 28 -2.97 -2.12 23.79
C GLN A 28 -2.14 -2.22 22.50
N MET A 29 -2.58 -3.02 21.52
CA MET A 29 -1.93 -3.10 20.22
C MET A 29 -1.88 -1.75 19.50
N LEU A 30 -2.92 -0.93 19.60
CA LEU A 30 -2.92 0.44 19.08
C LEU A 30 -1.87 1.32 19.77
N THR A 31 -1.75 1.22 21.10
CA THR A 31 -0.76 1.96 21.90
C THR A 31 0.67 1.54 21.54
N GLU A 32 0.88 0.24 21.33
CA GLU A 32 2.15 -0.35 20.88
C GLU A 32 2.48 -0.05 19.41
N ARG A 33 1.60 0.69 18.69
CA ARG A 33 1.69 0.94 17.24
C ARG A 33 1.82 -0.35 16.42
N GLU A 34 1.27 -1.46 16.95
CA GLU A 34 1.27 -2.73 16.27
C GLU A 34 -0.01 -2.88 15.45
N LYS A 35 0.13 -3.29 14.18
CA LYS A 35 -1.02 -3.56 13.30
C LYS A 35 -1.98 -4.56 13.95
N VAL A 36 -3.22 -4.11 14.19
CA VAL A 36 -4.30 -4.91 14.77
C VAL A 36 -4.77 -5.92 13.73
N THR A 37 -4.66 -7.20 14.04
CA THR A 37 -5.10 -8.29 13.15
C THR A 37 -5.67 -9.44 13.95
N VAL A 38 -6.69 -10.12 13.40
CA VAL A 38 -7.35 -11.26 14.05
C VAL A 38 -6.36 -12.36 14.46
N PRO A 39 -5.39 -12.79 13.62
CA PRO A 39 -4.42 -13.82 14.03
C PRO A 39 -3.59 -13.43 15.27
N LYS A 40 -3.21 -12.15 15.39
CA LYS A 40 -2.45 -11.66 16.56
C LYS A 40 -3.34 -11.59 17.80
N LEU A 41 -4.55 -11.06 17.67
CA LEU A 41 -5.52 -11.01 18.76
C LEU A 41 -5.88 -12.41 19.27
N THR A 42 -6.06 -13.39 18.39
CA THR A 42 -6.27 -14.79 18.80
C THR A 42 -5.09 -15.32 19.61
N LYS A 43 -3.85 -15.05 19.19
CA LYS A 43 -2.65 -15.48 19.92
C LYS A 43 -2.53 -14.81 21.30
N ARG A 44 -2.86 -13.53 21.42
CA ARG A 44 -2.71 -12.77 22.67
C ARG A 44 -3.84 -13.04 23.68
N THR A 45 -5.08 -13.13 23.20
CA THR A 45 -6.26 -13.26 24.07
C THR A 45 -6.71 -14.71 24.32
N GLY A 46 -6.25 -15.65 23.50
CA GLY A 46 -6.72 -17.04 23.49
C GLY A 46 -8.15 -17.23 22.97
N LEU A 47 -8.79 -16.18 22.44
CA LEU A 47 -10.16 -16.23 21.93
C LEU A 47 -10.20 -16.73 20.49
N SER A 48 -11.27 -17.46 20.16
CA SER A 48 -11.44 -18.00 18.81
C SER A 48 -11.59 -16.89 17.77
N ARG A 49 -11.16 -17.15 16.53
CA ARG A 49 -11.33 -16.22 15.41
C ARG A 49 -12.80 -15.79 15.24
N GLY A 50 -13.72 -16.75 15.40
CA GLY A 50 -15.17 -16.51 15.31
C GLY A 50 -15.69 -15.51 16.34
N PHE A 51 -15.09 -15.43 17.52
CA PHE A 51 -15.46 -14.45 18.54
C PHE A 51 -15.25 -13.01 18.04
N PHE A 52 -14.11 -12.74 17.38
CA PHE A 52 -13.79 -11.42 16.84
C PHE A 52 -14.71 -10.99 15.70
N TYR A 53 -15.25 -11.93 14.93
CA TYR A 53 -16.17 -11.61 13.81
C TYR A 53 -17.62 -11.50 14.23
N LYS A 54 -18.05 -12.27 15.25
CA LYS A 54 -19.46 -12.39 15.65
C LYS A 54 -19.85 -11.43 16.78
N ASN A 55 -18.92 -11.00 17.61
CA ASN A 55 -19.23 -10.06 18.68
C ASN A 55 -19.20 -8.62 18.14
N GLU A 56 -20.36 -7.97 18.11
CA GLU A 56 -20.55 -6.62 17.56
C GLU A 56 -19.66 -5.56 18.24
N THR A 57 -19.51 -5.62 19.56
CA THR A 57 -18.68 -4.67 20.31
C THR A 57 -17.21 -4.79 19.94
N VAL A 58 -16.71 -6.03 19.87
CA VAL A 58 -15.31 -6.30 19.48
C VAL A 58 -15.08 -5.90 18.03
N ARG A 59 -16.04 -6.17 17.14
CA ARG A 59 -15.97 -5.79 15.73
C ARG A 59 -15.88 -4.28 15.54
N LYS A 60 -16.74 -3.51 16.21
CA LYS A 60 -16.69 -2.03 16.16
C LYS A 60 -15.35 -1.47 16.66
N GLU A 61 -14.80 -2.02 17.75
CA GLU A 61 -13.49 -1.58 18.23
C GLU A 61 -12.35 -1.98 17.26
N MET A 62 -12.47 -3.12 16.57
CA MET A 62 -11.54 -3.50 15.50
C MET A 62 -11.62 -2.56 14.30
N ASP A 63 -12.83 -2.23 13.84
CA ASP A 63 -13.04 -1.32 12.71
C ASP A 63 -12.47 0.07 13.03
N ARG A 64 -12.73 0.59 14.24
CA ARG A 64 -12.11 1.82 14.75
C ARG A 64 -10.58 1.73 14.80
N ALA A 65 -10.03 0.60 15.24
CA ALA A 65 -8.59 0.40 15.27
C ALA A 65 -7.99 0.40 13.85
N LEU A 66 -8.68 -0.20 12.89
CA LEU A 66 -8.27 -0.22 11.49
C LEU A 66 -8.33 1.18 10.86
N GLU A 67 -9.38 1.96 11.13
CA GLU A 67 -9.49 3.36 10.70
C GLU A 67 -8.36 4.23 11.27
N GLN A 68 -8.05 4.08 12.56
CA GLN A 68 -6.92 4.77 13.19
C GLN A 68 -5.57 4.35 12.60
N GLN A 69 -5.46 3.10 12.15
CA GLN A 69 -4.25 2.57 11.51
C GLN A 69 -4.22 2.79 9.99
N ALA A 70 -5.28 3.29 9.36
CA ALA A 70 -5.37 3.48 7.92
C ALA A 70 -4.37 4.52 7.36
N GLY A 71 -3.72 5.30 8.24
CA GLY A 71 -2.62 6.21 7.91
C GLY A 71 -1.21 5.71 8.27
N MET A 72 -1.07 4.52 8.87
CA MET A 72 0.25 3.97 9.18
C MET A 72 0.90 3.40 7.92
N ILE A 73 1.94 4.08 7.42
CA ILE A 73 2.80 3.57 6.36
C ILE A 73 3.53 2.33 6.89
N ASP A 74 3.32 1.18 6.26
CA ASP A 74 4.05 -0.06 6.57
C ASP A 74 5.56 0.20 6.38
N PRO A 75 6.41 -0.05 7.39
CA PRO A 75 7.86 0.11 7.25
C PRO A 75 8.46 -0.64 6.05
N LYS A 76 7.82 -1.75 5.62
CA LYS A 76 8.24 -2.48 4.42
C LYS A 76 7.91 -1.76 3.10
N ARG A 77 6.92 -0.85 3.10
CA ARG A 77 6.63 -0.01 1.93
C ARG A 77 7.75 0.99 1.66
N TYR A 78 8.45 1.46 2.69
CA TYR A 78 9.57 2.39 2.55
C TYR A 78 10.68 1.87 1.62
N ILE A 79 11.01 0.58 1.69
CA ILE A 79 12.01 -0.04 0.82
C ILE A 79 11.52 -0.09 -0.63
N GLY A 80 10.25 -0.43 -0.83
CA GLY A 80 9.61 -0.40 -2.14
C GLY A 80 9.62 1.01 -2.75
N ASP A 81 9.30 2.03 -1.95
CA ASP A 81 9.25 3.42 -2.39
C ASP A 81 10.63 3.93 -2.84
N ILE A 82 11.72 3.54 -2.15
CA ILE A 82 13.09 3.88 -2.56
C ILE A 82 13.44 3.24 -3.91
N VAL A 83 13.16 1.95 -4.07
CA VAL A 83 13.46 1.23 -5.32
C VAL A 83 12.67 1.82 -6.50
N LEU A 84 11.39 2.13 -6.28
CA LEU A 84 10.54 2.75 -7.28
C LEU A 84 11.03 4.16 -7.64
N LYS A 85 11.46 4.95 -6.66
CA LYS A 85 12.03 6.29 -6.90
C LYS A 85 13.33 6.23 -7.72
N ASN A 86 14.20 5.27 -7.41
CA ASN A 86 15.42 5.04 -8.21
C ASN A 86 15.08 4.62 -9.65
N ARG A 87 14.06 3.78 -9.83
CA ARG A 87 13.60 3.38 -11.17
C ARG A 87 13.05 4.56 -11.97
N ILE A 88 12.29 5.45 -11.33
CA ILE A 88 11.79 6.68 -11.94
C ILE A 88 12.97 7.54 -12.43
N ASN A 89 13.97 7.78 -11.57
CA ASN A 89 15.13 8.60 -11.94
C ASN A 89 15.87 8.05 -13.18
N VAL A 90 16.11 6.72 -13.21
CA VAL A 90 16.75 6.06 -14.36
C VAL A 90 15.92 6.21 -15.63
N LEU A 91 14.59 6.04 -15.53
CA LEU A 91 13.69 6.21 -16.68
C LEU A 91 13.69 7.67 -17.18
N GLU A 92 13.72 8.65 -16.27
CA GLU A 92 13.79 10.07 -16.63
C GLU A 92 15.12 10.45 -17.31
N GLU A 93 16.23 9.83 -16.92
CA GLU A 93 17.52 9.96 -17.61
C GLU A 93 17.46 9.38 -19.03
N GLN A 94 16.95 8.15 -19.18
CA GLN A 94 16.78 7.51 -20.49
C GLN A 94 15.88 8.33 -21.42
N ILE A 95 14.78 8.88 -20.91
CA ILE A 95 13.89 9.75 -21.69
C ILE A 95 14.62 11.02 -22.15
N ARG A 96 15.50 11.59 -21.31
CA ARG A 96 16.28 12.79 -21.68
C ARG A 96 17.31 12.47 -22.75
N GLU A 97 18.02 11.34 -22.64
CA GLU A 97 19.00 10.91 -23.64
C GLU A 97 18.34 10.63 -24.99
N LEU A 98 17.26 9.83 -25.00
CA LEU A 98 16.52 9.51 -26.23
C LEU A 98 15.97 10.77 -26.92
N LYS A 99 15.52 11.78 -26.15
CA LYS A 99 15.08 13.06 -26.73
C LYS A 99 16.22 13.80 -27.42
N ARG A 100 17.42 13.81 -26.81
CA ARG A 100 18.61 14.45 -27.41
C ARG A 100 19.06 13.73 -28.67
N GLU A 101 19.12 12.40 -28.64
CA GLU A 101 19.50 11.59 -29.80
C GLU A 101 18.53 11.79 -30.96
N LYS A 102 17.22 11.78 -30.67
CA LYS A 102 16.20 12.05 -31.68
C LYS A 102 16.40 13.42 -32.34
N GLU A 103 16.63 14.46 -31.55
CA GLU A 103 16.83 15.81 -32.07
C GLU A 103 18.10 15.93 -32.94
N GLN A 104 19.18 15.23 -32.55
CA GLN A 104 20.41 15.18 -33.35
C GLN A 104 20.18 14.45 -34.67
N MET A 105 19.54 13.28 -34.64
CA MET A 105 19.22 12.53 -35.86
C MET A 105 18.31 13.31 -36.80
N GLU A 106 17.30 14.03 -36.28
CA GLU A 106 16.43 14.87 -37.11
C GLU A 106 17.22 15.99 -37.80
N LYS A 107 18.13 16.67 -37.09
CA LYS A 107 19.01 17.70 -37.67
C LYS A 107 19.92 17.14 -38.76
N GLU A 108 20.50 15.96 -38.52
CA GLU A 108 21.37 15.29 -39.48
C GLU A 108 20.59 14.84 -40.73
N ASN A 109 19.39 14.28 -40.55
CA ASN A 109 18.51 13.88 -41.65
C ASN A 109 18.16 15.08 -42.55
N VAL A 110 17.83 16.23 -41.95
CA VAL A 110 17.56 17.47 -42.70
C VAL A 110 18.81 17.94 -43.47
N ARG A 111 20.00 17.88 -42.86
CA ARG A 111 21.25 18.24 -43.54
C ARG A 111 21.53 17.33 -44.74
N LEU A 112 21.42 16.02 -44.56
CA LEU A 112 21.65 15.03 -45.61
C LEU A 112 20.65 15.18 -46.76
N ARG A 113 19.35 15.36 -46.46
CA ARG A 113 18.33 15.63 -47.49
C ARG A 113 18.63 16.89 -48.30
N LYS A 114 19.07 17.97 -47.64
CA LYS A 114 19.47 19.20 -48.34
C LYS A 114 20.70 18.99 -49.25
N ALA A 115 21.68 18.21 -48.79
CA ALA A 115 22.87 17.89 -49.56
C ALA A 115 22.53 17.02 -50.79
N LEU A 116 21.63 16.05 -50.63
CA LEU A 116 21.14 15.20 -51.72
C LEU A 116 20.44 16.04 -52.79
N ASN A 117 19.47 16.86 -52.40
CA ASN A 117 18.74 17.74 -53.33
C ASN A 117 19.66 18.69 -54.11
N LYS A 118 20.74 19.19 -53.48
CA LYS A 118 21.74 20.02 -54.17
C LYS A 118 22.55 19.24 -55.20
N LYS A 119 22.92 17.99 -54.90
CA LYS A 119 23.61 17.11 -55.85
C LYS A 119 22.71 16.79 -57.04
N ASP A 120 21.46 16.42 -56.79
CA ASP A 120 20.48 16.10 -57.83
C ASP A 120 20.26 17.30 -58.77
N LEU A 121 20.13 18.51 -58.22
CA LEU A 121 19.98 19.73 -59.01
C LEU A 121 21.22 20.04 -59.87
N ASN A 122 22.42 19.76 -59.38
CA ASN A 122 23.65 19.98 -60.13
C ASN A 122 23.82 18.96 -61.27
N VAL A 123 23.40 17.71 -61.07
CA VAL A 123 23.38 16.68 -62.12
C VAL A 123 22.39 17.07 -63.23
N LEU A 124 21.19 17.56 -62.88
CA LEU A 124 20.21 18.02 -63.87
C LEU A 124 20.66 19.26 -64.67
N LYS A 125 21.55 20.09 -64.12
CA LYS A 125 22.12 21.26 -64.80
C LYS A 125 23.30 20.92 -65.73
N THR A 126 23.88 19.73 -65.58
CA THR A 126 25.04 19.27 -66.37
C THR A 126 24.65 18.33 -67.52
N LEU A 127 23.36 17.99 -67.62
CA LEU A 127 22.70 17.36 -68.76
C LEU A 127 22.14 18.43 -69.70
#